data_AF-A0A951XQF5-F1
#
_entry.id   AF-A0A951XQF5-F1
#
_cell.length_a   1.000
_cell.length_b   1.000
_cell.length_c   1.000
_cell.angle_alpha   90.00
_cell.angle_beta   90.00
_cell.angle_gamma   90.00
#
_symmetry.space_group_name_H-M   'P 1'
#
loop_
_entity.id
_entity.type
_entity.pdbx_description
1 polymer ?
#
loop_
_entity_poly.entity_id
_entity_poly.type
_entity_poly.pdbx_seq_one_letter_code
_entity_poly.pdbx_strand_id
1 'polypeptide(L)'
;MPTRNVVLTDPQARFVEQLVSSGRYQNASEVLRDGLRLIQQREQEHAARLQALREAAVIGADDIEAGRYTAFGDAASLRAHIAAIGKRVASSR
;
A
#
# COMPACT_ATOMS: atom_id res chain seq x y z
N MET A 1 26.18 4.80 18.53
CA MET A 1 24.89 4.11 18.33
C MET A 1 24.83 2.89 19.22
N PRO A 2 23.67 2.52 19.79
CA PRO A 2 23.54 1.27 20.54
C PRO A 2 23.78 0.07 19.62
N THR A 3 24.48 -0.94 20.12
CA THR A 3 24.73 -2.19 19.40
C THR A 3 23.79 -3.29 19.90
N ARG A 4 23.41 -4.20 19.01
CA ARG A 4 22.59 -5.37 19.34
C ARG A 4 23.11 -6.56 18.55
N ASN A 5 23.27 -7.70 19.22
CA ASN A 5 23.59 -8.96 18.55
C ASN A 5 22.32 -9.53 17.92
N VAL A 6 22.43 -10.02 16.69
CA VAL A 6 21.32 -10.61 15.94
C VAL A 6 21.80 -11.94 15.37
N VAL A 7 20.97 -12.97 15.49
CA VAL A 7 21.25 -14.27 14.90
C VAL A 7 20.61 -14.31 13.52
N LEU A 8 21.42 -14.59 12.50
CA LEU A 8 20.97 -14.76 11.13
C LEU A 8 20.97 -16.25 10.77
N THR A 9 20.01 -16.66 9.95
CA THR A 9 20.07 -17.97 9.32
C THR A 9 21.14 -18.00 8.22
N ASP A 10 21.65 -19.18 7.86
CA ASP A 10 22.69 -19.29 6.82
C ASP A 10 22.32 -18.63 5.48
N PRO A 11 21.06 -18.70 4.99
CA PRO A 11 20.67 -17.94 3.80
C PRO A 11 20.72 -16.42 3.98
N GLN A 12 20.34 -15.91 5.16
CA GLN A 12 20.36 -14.47 5.44
C GLN A 12 21.80 -13.95 5.55
N ALA A 13 22.68 -14.69 6.22
CA ALA A 13 24.09 -14.35 6.32
C ALA A 13 24.74 -14.28 4.93
N ARG A 14 24.53 -15.30 4.09
CA ARG A 14 25.03 -15.31 2.69
C ARG A 14 24.51 -14.13 1.87
N PHE A 15 23.23 -13.78 2.03
CA PHE A 15 22.67 -12.63 1.32
C PHE A 15 23.32 -11.31 1.76
N VAL A 16 23.51 -11.11 3.06
CA VAL A 16 24.22 -9.94 3.60
C VAL A 16 25.66 -9.89 3.08
N GLU A 17 26.37 -11.01 3.07
CA GLU A 17 27.73 -11.12 2.54
C GLU A 17 27.79 -10.77 1.04
N GLN A 18 26.86 -11.26 0.23
CA GLN A 18 26.76 -10.90 -1.20
C GLN A 18 26.56 -9.40 -1.42
N LEU A 19 25.68 -8.79 -0.61
CA LEU A 19 25.40 -7.35 -0.68
C LEU A 19 26.61 -6.49 -0.27
N VAL A 20 27.41 -6.95 0.69
CA VAL A 20 28.63 -6.25 1.12
C VAL A 20 29.78 -6.48 0.12
N SER A 21 30.02 -7.73 -0.29
CA SER A 21 31.09 -8.08 -1.23
C SER A 21 30.92 -7.48 -2.63
N SER A 22 29.67 -7.25 -3.05
CA SER A 22 29.37 -6.51 -4.29
C SER A 22 29.66 -5.00 -4.19
N GLY A 23 29.98 -4.49 -3.00
CA GLY A 23 30.23 -3.06 -2.76
C GLY A 23 28.95 -2.21 -2.66
N ARG A 24 27.76 -2.82 -2.75
CA ARG A 24 26.48 -2.10 -2.60
C ARG A 24 26.31 -1.53 -1.20
N TYR A 25 26.86 -2.20 -0.20
CA TYR A 25 26.90 -1.75 1.20
C TYR A 25 28.29 -1.93 1.77
N GLN A 26 28.70 -1.04 2.68
CA GLN A 26 30.03 -1.15 3.28
C GLN A 26 30.14 -2.23 4.35
N ASN A 27 29.04 -2.55 5.02
CA ASN A 27 29.02 -3.54 6.09
C ASN A 27 27.61 -4.06 6.38
N ALA A 28 27.53 -5.17 7.13
CA ALA A 28 26.27 -5.79 7.51
C ALA A 28 25.34 -4.85 8.30
N SER A 29 25.89 -3.95 9.13
CA SER A 29 25.06 -3.03 9.92
C SER A 29 24.31 -2.03 9.03
N GLU A 30 24.87 -1.67 7.88
CA GLU A 30 24.19 -0.82 6.89
C GLU A 30 23.04 -1.55 6.21
N VAL A 31 23.26 -2.80 5.79
CA VAL A 31 22.22 -3.67 5.22
C VAL A 31 21.05 -3.82 6.18
N LEU A 32 21.33 -4.11 7.45
CA LEU A 32 20.30 -4.29 8.47
C LEU A 32 19.54 -2.99 8.75
N ARG A 33 20.22 -1.84 8.81
CA ARG A 33 19.54 -0.54 8.98
C ARG A 33 18.64 -0.21 7.79
N ASP A 34 19.06 -0.53 6.57
CA ASP A 34 18.22 -0.32 5.39
C ASP A 34 17.02 -1.26 5.38
N GLY A 35 17.22 -2.53 5.76
CA GLY A 35 16.12 -3.47 6.00
C GLY A 35 15.11 -2.97 7.02
N LEU A 36 15.56 -2.39 8.14
CA LEU A 36 14.67 -1.77 9.14
C LEU A 36 13.92 -0.56 8.58
N ARG A 37 14.58 0.28 7.77
CA ARG A 37 13.94 1.42 7.11
C ARG A 37 12.82 0.96 6.16
N LEU A 38 13.04 -0.12 5.41
CA LEU A 38 12.02 -0.72 4.55
C LEU A 38 10.82 -1.23 5.35
N ILE A 39 11.04 -1.83 6.52
CA ILE A 39 9.95 -2.25 7.42
C ILE A 39 9.15 -1.04 7.90
N GLN A 40 9.84 0.00 8.38
CA GLN A 40 9.21 1.24 8.85
C GLN A 40 8.37 1.91 7.75
N GLN A 41 8.91 1.97 6.53
CA GLN A 41 8.18 2.53 5.38
C GLN A 41 6.91 1.72 5.08
N ARG A 42 7.00 0.39 5.07
CA ARG A 42 5.83 -0.47 4.84
C ARG A 42 4.76 -0.31 5.92
N GLU A 43 5.15 -0.15 7.18
CA GLU A 43 4.22 0.12 8.28
C GLU A 43 3.53 1.47 8.11
N GLN A 44 4.27 2.53 7.75
CA GLN A 44 3.72 3.85 7.47
C GLN A 44 2.74 3.83 6.30
N GLU A 45 3.11 3.19 5.19
CA GLU A 45 2.24 3.02 4.02
C GLU A 45 0.97 2.23 4.36
N HIS A 46 1.08 1.18 5.18
CA HIS A 46 -0.06 0.40 5.62
C HIS A 46 -1.01 1.23 6.49
N ALA A 47 -0.47 1.98 7.45
CA ALA A 47 -1.24 2.86 8.31
C ALA A 47 -1.98 3.94 7.52
N ALA A 48 -1.29 4.58 6.57
CA ALA A 48 -1.89 5.59 5.70
C ALA A 48 -3.00 5.01 4.82
N ARG A 49 -2.78 3.82 4.23
CA ARG A 49 -3.81 3.12 3.44
C ARG A 49 -5.03 2.77 4.28
N LEU A 50 -4.82 2.25 5.48
CA LEU A 50 -5.92 1.91 6.39
C LEU A 50 -6.72 3.15 6.79
N GLN A 51 -6.04 4.26 7.07
CA GLN A 51 -6.69 5.53 7.38
C GLN A 51 -7.54 6.03 6.20
N ALA A 52 -7.01 6.03 4.99
CA ALA A 52 -7.75 6.41 3.79
C ALA A 52 -8.98 5.53 3.55
N LEU A 53 -8.89 4.22 3.80
CA LEU A 53 -10.03 3.30 3.70
C LEU A 53 -11.11 3.59 4.74
N ARG A 54 -10.72 3.93 5.98
CA ARG A 54 -11.67 4.32 7.03
C ARG A 54 -12.39 5.61 6.68
N GLU A 55 -11.67 6.61 6.19
CA GLU A 55 -12.24 7.88 5.74
C GLU A 55 -13.22 7.67 4.58
N ALA A 56 -12.84 6.87 3.58
CA ALA A 56 -13.72 6.53 2.47
C ALA A 56 -15.00 5.79 2.92
N ALA A 57 -14.88 4.91 3.92
CA ALA A 57 -16.04 4.20 4.48
C ALA A 57 -17.01 5.16 5.21
N VAL A 58 -16.48 6.12 5.97
CA VAL A 58 -17.28 7.17 6.62
C VAL A 58 -18.02 8.00 5.57
N ILE A 59 -17.31 8.48 4.55
CA ILE A 59 -17.93 9.24 3.45
C ILE A 59 -19.06 8.43 2.79
N GLY A 60 -18.83 7.14 2.53
CA GLY A 60 -19.84 6.26 1.95
C GLY A 60 -21.06 6.06 2.86
N ALA A 61 -20.85 5.93 4.17
CA ALA A 61 -21.94 5.83 5.14
C ALA A 61 -22.76 7.13 5.18
N ASP A 62 -22.10 8.28 5.24
CA ASP A 62 -22.75 9.60 5.22
C ASP A 62 -23.52 9.84 3.92
N ASP A 63 -23.01 9.37 2.78
CA ASP A 63 -23.71 9.43 1.49
C ASP A 63 -24.96 8.56 1.49
N ILE A 64 -24.92 7.36 2.08
CA ILE A 64 -26.09 6.49 2.20
C ILE A 64 -27.16 7.14 3.07
N GLU A 65 -26.78 7.63 4.26
CA GLU A 65 -27.72 8.28 5.19
C GLU A 65 -28.36 9.53 4.60
N ALA A 66 -27.60 10.30 3.83
CA ALA A 66 -28.10 11.49 3.14
C ALA A 66 -28.83 11.20 1.82
N GLY A 67 -29.00 9.93 1.43
CA GLY A 67 -29.66 9.56 0.18
C GLY A 67 -28.86 9.88 -1.10
N ARG A 68 -27.56 10.16 -0.98
CA ARG A 68 -26.64 10.44 -2.11
C ARG A 68 -26.14 9.17 -2.78
N TYR A 69 -27.06 8.25 -3.11
CA TYR A 69 -26.75 7.00 -3.78
C TYR A 69 -27.74 6.72 -4.92
N THR A 70 -27.35 5.84 -5.84
CA THR A 70 -28.26 5.29 -6.86
C THR A 70 -28.42 3.79 -6.63
N ALA A 71 -29.65 3.34 -6.45
CA ALA A 71 -29.95 1.91 -6.37
C ALA A 71 -30.14 1.31 -7.76
N PHE A 72 -29.65 0.08 -7.95
CA PHE A 72 -29.82 -0.67 -9.19
C PHE A 72 -30.53 -1.98 -8.87
N GLY A 73 -31.58 -2.31 -9.63
CA GLY A 73 -32.37 -3.52 -9.43
C GLY A 73 -31.69 -4.79 -9.95
N ASP A 74 -30.70 -4.66 -10.83
CA ASP A 74 -29.96 -5.78 -11.40
C ASP A 74 -28.54 -5.37 -11.85
N ALA A 75 -27.71 -6.36 -12.18
CA ALA A 75 -26.36 -6.11 -12.66
C ALA A 75 -26.31 -5.48 -14.07
N ALA A 76 -27.38 -5.62 -14.87
CA ALA A 76 -27.42 -5.07 -16.23
C ALA A 76 -27.57 -3.54 -16.22
N SER A 77 -28.46 -3.02 -15.38
CA SER A 77 -28.69 -1.60 -15.12
C SER A 77 -27.46 -0.93 -14.51
N LEU A 78 -26.78 -1.58 -13.57
CA LEU A 78 -25.49 -1.10 -13.05
C LEU A 78 -24.43 -0.98 -14.15
N ARG A 79 -24.24 -2.02 -14.96
CA ARG A 79 -23.27 -2.00 -16.08
C ARG A 79 -23.59 -0.90 -17.09
N ALA A 80 -24.86 -0.72 -17.44
CA ALA A 80 -25.30 0.33 -18.34
C ALA A 80 -24.99 1.73 -17.78
N HIS A 81 -25.22 1.94 -16.48
CA HIS A 81 -24.92 3.20 -15.80
C HIS A 81 -23.41 3.51 -15.82
N ILE A 82 -22.56 2.54 -15.47
CA ILE A 82 -21.10 2.71 -15.51
C ILE A 82 -20.63 3.03 -16.94
N ALA A 83 -21.15 2.32 -17.94
CA ALA A 83 -20.82 2.59 -19.35
C ALA A 83 -21.25 4.00 -19.80
N ALA A 84 -22.41 4.47 -19.34
CA ALA A 84 -22.89 5.82 -19.64
C ALA A 84 -22.02 6.91 -19.00
N ILE A 85 -21.56 6.70 -17.75
CA ILE A 85 -20.58 7.59 -17.10
C ILE A 85 -19.30 7.65 -17.94
N GLY A 86 -18.75 6.49 -18.32
CA GLY A 86 -17.54 6.42 -19.14
C GLY A 86 -17.66 7.20 -20.46
N LYS A 87 -18.81 7.09 -21.14
CA LYS A 87 -19.09 7.86 -22.37
C LYS A 87 -19.12 9.36 -22.12
N ARG A 88 -19.80 9.84 -21.06
CA ARG A 88 -19.85 11.28 -20.72
C ARG A 88 -18.48 11.87 -20.46
N VAL A 89 -17.63 11.15 -19.73
CA VAL A 89 -16.26 11.60 -19.41
C VAL A 89 -15.42 11.65 -20.68
N ALA A 90 -15.56 10.65 -21.57
CA ALA A 90 -14.85 10.62 -22.85
C ALA A 90 -15.31 11.73 -23.82
N SER A 91 -16.59 12.10 -23.81
CA SER A 91 -17.15 13.19 -24.64
C SER A 91 -16.97 14.60 -24.06
N SER A 92 -16.49 14.71 -22.82
CA SER A 92 -16.19 15.98 -22.13
C SER A 92 -14.74 16.45 -22.35
N ARG A 93 -14.00 15.79 -23.26
CA ARG A 93 -12.62 16.08 -23.65
C ARG A 93 -12.59 16.46 -25.12
#